data_AF-A0A0T5X7M3-F1
#
_entry.id   AF-A0A0T5X7M3-F1
#
_cell.length_a   1.000
_cell.length_b   1.000
_cell.length_c   1.000
_cell.angle_alpha   90.00
_cell.angle_beta   90.00
_cell.angle_gamma   90.00
#
_symmetry.space_group_name_H-M   'P 1'
#
loop_
_entity.id
_entity.type
_entity.pdbx_description
1 polymer ?
#
loop_
_entity_poly.entity_id
_entity_poly.type
_entity_poly.pdbx_seq_one_letter_code
_entity_poly.pdbx_strand_id
1 'polypeptide(L)'
;MEASHKPIIEVGMTFSRNYGIPVIPSSAIKGSLAHYLKNNGLLGEHFKDLFGEDTKESEDSENVRGCLIFLEAIPKSDLKFGVDIVNNHFKPYYMNSDYPPNDWYNPVPVTYITISEGTFRFTLLKDNTQNTLPNEIFADVSKHLKQMLSESGIGAKTNYGYGRFKSSGVGS
;
A
#
# COMPACT_ATOMS: atom_id res chain seq x y z
N MET A 1 1.88 30.97 5.32
CA MET A 1 2.16 29.77 4.50
C MET A 1 3.22 28.99 5.26
N GLU A 2 2.83 27.90 5.94
CA GLU A 2 3.80 27.06 6.66
C GLU A 2 4.26 25.92 5.74
N ALA A 3 5.57 25.82 5.54
CA ALA A 3 6.17 24.65 4.92
C ALA A 3 6.08 23.50 5.93
N SER A 4 5.30 22.47 5.61
CA SER A 4 5.31 21.20 6.35
C SER A 4 6.64 20.49 6.10
N HIS A 5 7.61 20.69 7.00
CA HIS A 5 8.85 19.93 7.01
C HIS A 5 8.53 18.51 7.49
N LYS A 6 8.47 17.55 6.57
CA LYS A 6 8.45 16.13 6.95
C LYS A 6 9.83 15.76 7.49
N PRO A 7 9.95 15.28 8.74
CA PRO A 7 11.22 14.87 9.28
C PRO A 7 11.82 13.72 8.44
N ILE A 8 13.14 13.63 8.37
CA ILE A 8 13.89 12.60 7.60
C ILE A 8 13.38 11.17 7.89
N ILE A 9 12.84 10.92 9.08
CA ILE A 9 12.29 9.63 9.48
C ILE A 9 10.96 9.27 8.79
N GLU A 10 10.16 10.26 8.36
CA GLU A 10 8.93 10.06 7.59
C GLU A 10 9.19 9.90 6.09
N VAL A 11 10.44 10.02 5.65
CA VAL A 11 10.82 9.77 4.26
C VAL A 11 10.84 8.26 4.03
N GLY A 12 9.70 7.73 3.58
CA GLY A 12 9.54 6.33 3.17
C GLY A 12 8.77 5.45 4.16
N MET A 13 8.37 5.96 5.32
CA MET A 13 7.61 5.22 6.34
C MET A 13 6.50 6.09 6.92
N THR A 14 5.34 5.47 7.20
CA THR A 14 4.23 6.15 7.89
C THR A 14 4.22 5.73 9.35
N PHE A 15 4.07 6.70 10.26
CA PHE A 15 4.00 6.43 11.70
C PHE A 15 2.59 6.69 12.23
N SER A 16 2.13 5.82 13.11
CA SER A 16 0.89 6.04 13.84
C SER A 16 1.05 7.26 14.74
N ARG A 17 0.18 8.26 14.57
CA ARG A 17 0.25 9.52 15.31
C ARG A 17 0.21 9.33 16.83
N ASN A 18 -0.54 8.35 17.30
CA ASN A 18 -0.80 8.16 18.72
C ASN A 18 0.24 7.28 19.43
N TYR A 19 0.93 6.42 18.67
CA TYR A 19 1.82 5.40 19.23
C TYR A 19 3.27 5.53 18.78
N GLY A 20 3.55 6.36 17.78
CA GLY A 20 4.91 6.55 17.26
C GLY A 20 5.51 5.29 16.62
N ILE A 21 4.70 4.25 16.36
CA ILE A 21 5.13 3.02 15.70
C ILE A 21 4.89 3.12 14.19
N PRO A 22 5.75 2.52 13.35
CA PRO A 22 5.51 2.51 11.92
C PRO A 22 4.34 1.61 11.57
N VAL A 23 3.48 2.07 10.66
CA VAL A 23 2.27 1.39 10.20
C VAL A 23 2.17 1.44 8.69
N ILE A 24 1.43 0.49 8.12
CA ILE A 24 1.01 0.55 6.72
C ILE A 24 -0.43 1.08 6.70
N PRO A 25 -0.69 2.24 6.07
CA PRO A 25 -2.02 2.84 6.07
C PRO A 25 -3.08 1.92 5.48
N SER A 26 -4.28 1.92 6.06
CA SER A 26 -5.42 1.17 5.55
C SER A 26 -5.78 1.52 4.10
N SER A 27 -5.64 2.80 3.74
CA SER A 27 -5.87 3.29 2.36
C SER A 27 -4.86 2.71 1.36
N ALA A 28 -3.59 2.56 1.76
CA ALA A 28 -2.57 1.93 0.93
C ALA A 28 -2.90 0.45 0.72
N ILE A 29 -3.31 -0.27 1.77
CA ILE A 29 -3.70 -1.68 1.70
C ILE A 29 -4.91 -1.85 0.78
N LYS A 30 -5.96 -1.04 0.98
CA LYS A 30 -7.17 -1.06 0.14
C LYS A 30 -6.82 -0.77 -1.32
N GLY A 31 -6.05 0.28 -1.58
CA GLY A 31 -5.69 0.70 -2.94
C GLY A 31 -4.83 -0.33 -3.67
N SER A 32 -3.80 -0.86 -3.02
CA SER A 32 -2.93 -1.89 -3.61
C SER A 32 -3.69 -3.18 -3.91
N LEU A 33 -4.55 -3.64 -2.99
CA LEU A 33 -5.36 -4.82 -3.21
C LEU A 33 -6.39 -4.60 -4.33
N ALA A 34 -7.10 -3.47 -4.31
CA ALA A 34 -8.05 -3.11 -5.35
C ALA A 34 -7.40 -3.10 -6.75
N HIS A 35 -6.22 -2.47 -6.87
CA HIS A 35 -5.47 -2.41 -8.11
C HIS A 35 -5.01 -3.81 -8.58
N TYR A 36 -4.48 -4.63 -7.66
CA TYR A 36 -4.08 -6.00 -7.96
C TYR A 36 -5.24 -6.85 -8.46
N LEU A 37 -6.39 -6.78 -7.80
CA LEU A 37 -7.58 -7.53 -8.20
C LEU A 37 -8.10 -7.09 -9.58
N LYS A 38 -8.18 -5.78 -9.82
CA LYS A 38 -8.60 -5.23 -11.13
C LYS A 38 -7.68 -5.66 -12.26
N ASN A 39 -6.36 -5.52 -12.08
CA ASN A 39 -5.39 -5.86 -13.13
C ASN A 39 -5.35 -7.35 -13.48
N ASN A 40 -5.69 -8.22 -12.51
CA ASN A 40 -5.76 -9.66 -12.72
C ASN A 40 -7.19 -10.15 -13.06
N GLY A 41 -8.17 -9.26 -13.20
CA GLY A 41 -9.56 -9.61 -13.52
C GLY A 41 -10.25 -10.47 -12.45
N LEU A 42 -9.88 -10.30 -11.18
CA LEU A 42 -10.36 -11.10 -10.05
C LEU A 42 -11.61 -10.49 -9.40
N LEU A 43 -12.45 -11.34 -8.80
CA LEU A 43 -13.69 -11.00 -8.07
C LEU A 43 -14.83 -10.38 -8.89
N GLY A 44 -14.61 -10.06 -10.16
CA GLY A 44 -15.65 -9.76 -11.15
C GLY A 44 -16.77 -8.85 -10.64
N GLU A 45 -17.99 -9.39 -10.61
CA GLU A 45 -19.20 -8.68 -10.18
C GLU A 45 -19.20 -8.26 -8.70
N HIS A 46 -18.51 -9.00 -7.84
CA HIS A 46 -18.46 -8.71 -6.39
C HIS A 46 -17.54 -7.54 -6.04
N PHE A 47 -16.74 -7.04 -6.99
CA PHE A 47 -15.76 -5.99 -6.72
C PHE A 47 -16.41 -4.72 -6.16
N LYS A 48 -17.55 -4.31 -6.74
CA LYS A 48 -18.29 -3.10 -6.34
C LYS A 48 -18.82 -3.22 -4.91
N ASP A 49 -19.41 -4.37 -4.58
CA ASP A 49 -19.92 -4.66 -3.25
C ASP A 49 -18.83 -4.74 -2.18
N LEU A 50 -17.62 -5.18 -2.56
CA LEU A 50 -16.49 -5.32 -1.64
C LEU A 50 -15.80 -3.99 -1.37
N PHE A 51 -15.46 -3.22 -2.41
CA PHE A 51 -14.63 -2.01 -2.30
C PHE A 51 -15.43 -0.71 -2.33
N GLY A 52 -16.67 -0.76 -2.81
CA GLY A 52 -17.51 0.39 -3.11
C GLY A 52 -17.19 1.00 -4.46
N GLU A 53 -18.13 1.79 -4.95
CA GLU A 53 -17.99 2.58 -6.18
C GLU A 53 -18.65 3.96 -5.96
N ASP A 54 -17.92 5.01 -6.32
CA ASP A 54 -18.40 6.39 -6.35
C ASP A 54 -18.46 6.78 -7.83
N THR A 55 -19.57 6.44 -8.48
CA THR A 55 -19.83 6.85 -9.86
C THR A 55 -20.50 8.22 -9.80
N LYS A 56 -19.76 9.25 -10.22
CA LYS A 56 -20.33 10.54 -10.61
C LYS A 56 -20.66 10.59 -12.11
N GLU A 57 -20.86 9.42 -12.72
CA GLU A 57 -20.99 9.29 -14.18
C GLU A 57 -22.42 9.51 -14.67
N SER A 58 -23.44 9.36 -13.82
CA SER A 58 -24.83 9.74 -14.12
C SER A 58 -25.64 10.00 -12.84
N GLU A 59 -26.71 10.80 -12.94
CA GLU A 59 -27.64 11.07 -11.83
C GLU A 59 -28.37 9.79 -11.32
N ASP A 60 -28.39 8.73 -12.13
CA ASP A 60 -29.05 7.45 -11.84
C ASP A 60 -28.10 6.38 -11.26
N SER A 61 -26.80 6.65 -11.13
CA SER A 61 -25.88 5.65 -10.58
C SER A 61 -25.93 5.66 -9.05
N GLU A 62 -26.42 4.58 -8.46
CA GLU A 62 -26.47 4.42 -7.00
C GLU A 62 -25.05 4.26 -6.44
N ASN A 63 -24.67 5.17 -5.53
CA ASN A 63 -23.41 5.06 -4.80
C ASN A 63 -23.43 3.81 -3.92
N VAL A 64 -22.55 2.85 -4.22
CA VAL A 64 -22.43 1.62 -3.43
C VAL A 64 -21.30 1.77 -2.43
N ARG A 65 -21.64 1.68 -1.14
CA ARG A 65 -20.63 1.59 -0.07
C ARG A 65 -20.13 0.16 0.03
N GLY A 66 -18.83 -0.04 -0.15
CA GLY A 66 -18.21 -1.36 0.01
C GLY A 66 -18.32 -1.92 1.42
N CYS A 67 -18.42 -3.25 1.53
CA CYS A 67 -18.55 -3.96 2.81
C CYS A 67 -17.21 -4.37 3.44
N LEU A 68 -16.07 -4.20 2.77
CA LEU A 68 -14.75 -4.48 3.35
C LEU A 68 -14.23 -3.32 4.19
N ILE A 69 -13.82 -3.62 5.42
CA ILE A 69 -13.17 -2.68 6.33
C ILE A 69 -11.69 -3.04 6.44
N PHE A 70 -10.83 -2.11 6.06
CA PHE A 70 -9.37 -2.24 6.12
C PHE A 70 -8.85 -1.53 7.36
N LEU A 71 -8.11 -2.24 8.21
CA LEU A 71 -7.36 -1.63 9.31
C LEU A 71 -5.92 -1.36 8.87
N GLU A 72 -5.25 -0.45 9.58
CA GLU A 72 -3.81 -0.25 9.42
C GLU A 72 -3.06 -1.53 9.76
N ALA A 73 -2.04 -1.87 8.98
CA ALA A 73 -1.15 -2.97 9.35
C ALA A 73 -0.17 -2.47 10.41
N ILE A 74 -0.15 -3.16 11.55
CA ILE A 74 0.69 -2.80 12.70
C ILE A 74 1.76 -3.87 12.94
N PRO A 75 2.93 -3.51 13.49
CA PRO A 75 3.95 -4.47 13.86
C PRO A 75 3.45 -5.41 14.98
N LYS A 76 3.74 -6.70 14.85
CA LYS A 76 3.48 -7.75 15.85
C LYS A 76 4.75 -8.16 16.60
N SER A 77 5.91 -7.86 16.03
CA SER A 77 7.23 -8.12 16.61
C SER A 77 8.03 -6.82 16.66
N ASP A 78 9.17 -6.87 17.33
CA ASP A 78 10.21 -5.86 17.16
C ASP A 78 10.56 -5.71 15.68
N LEU A 79 10.89 -4.48 15.31
CA LEU A 79 11.29 -4.10 13.97
C LEU A 79 12.78 -3.80 13.97
N LYS A 80 13.50 -4.36 13.01
CA LYS A 80 14.87 -3.96 12.73
C LYS A 80 14.85 -2.93 11.62
N PHE A 81 15.51 -1.80 11.89
CA PHE A 81 15.64 -0.72 10.93
C PHE A 81 17.00 -0.80 10.24
N GLY A 82 17.00 -0.59 8.94
CA GLY A 82 18.18 -0.40 8.11
C GLY A 82 18.21 1.00 7.53
N VAL A 83 19.40 1.44 7.12
CA VAL A 83 19.58 2.66 6.35
C VAL A 83 19.92 2.26 4.92
N ASP A 84 19.26 2.88 3.97
CA ASP A 84 19.46 2.59 2.55
C ASP A 84 19.60 3.89 1.75
N ILE A 85 20.33 3.82 0.64
CA ILE A 85 20.71 4.98 -0.17
C ILE A 85 20.29 4.72 -1.61
N VAL A 86 19.40 5.56 -2.14
CA VAL A 86 19.07 5.56 -3.57
C VAL A 86 19.69 6.77 -4.22
N ASN A 87 20.55 6.51 -5.20
CA ASN A 87 21.15 7.52 -6.05
C ASN A 87 20.20 7.81 -7.21
N ASN A 88 19.57 8.98 -7.21
CA ASN A 88 18.81 9.43 -8.38
C ASN A 88 19.79 10.13 -9.34
N HIS A 89 19.98 9.55 -10.51
CA HIS A 89 20.88 10.08 -11.55
C HIS A 89 20.22 11.12 -12.46
N PHE A 90 18.88 11.28 -12.46
CA PHE A 90 18.18 12.05 -13.50
C PHE A 90 17.44 13.30 -12.98
N LYS A 91 17.73 13.78 -11.77
CA LYS A 91 17.06 14.97 -11.21
C LYS A 91 17.01 16.18 -12.17
N PRO A 92 18.09 16.55 -12.88
CA PRO A 92 18.06 17.69 -13.82
C PRO A 92 17.13 17.49 -15.02
N TYR A 93 17.04 16.25 -15.54
CA TYR A 93 16.17 15.88 -16.66
C TYR A 93 14.68 16.05 -16.34
N TYR A 94 14.25 15.69 -15.12
CA TYR A 94 12.86 15.82 -14.69
C TYR A 94 12.48 17.25 -14.26
N MET A 95 13.44 18.12 -14.00
CA MET A 95 13.21 19.48 -13.49
C MET A 95 13.35 20.57 -14.56
N ASN A 96 13.99 20.29 -15.70
CA ASN A 96 14.15 21.24 -16.80
C ASN A 96 14.08 20.52 -18.16
N SER A 97 13.24 21.03 -19.06
CA SER A 97 13.04 20.47 -20.42
C SER A 97 14.26 20.58 -21.34
N ASP A 98 15.23 21.42 -20.98
CA ASP A 98 16.39 21.72 -21.83
C ASP A 98 17.55 20.73 -21.67
N TYR A 99 17.44 19.78 -20.74
CA TYR A 99 18.47 18.77 -20.50
C TYR A 99 18.09 17.46 -21.18
N PRO A 100 18.93 16.89 -22.07
CA PRO A 100 18.69 15.56 -22.62
C PRO A 100 18.92 14.48 -21.54
N PRO A 101 18.24 13.33 -21.61
CA PRO A 101 18.53 12.22 -20.72
C PRO A 101 19.94 11.72 -21.05
N ASN A 102 20.90 11.96 -20.16
CA ASN A 102 22.29 11.52 -20.31
C ASN A 102 22.82 10.98 -18.98
N ASP A 103 23.77 10.05 -19.05
CA ASP A 103 24.26 9.28 -17.88
C ASP A 103 25.40 9.99 -17.12
N TRP A 104 25.71 11.25 -17.42
CA TRP A 104 26.85 11.98 -16.81
C TRP A 104 26.47 12.86 -15.62
N TYR A 105 25.21 12.86 -15.18
CA TYR A 105 24.80 13.63 -14.01
C TYR A 105 25.32 13.02 -12.72
N ASN A 106 25.81 13.89 -11.82
CA ASN A 106 26.25 13.47 -10.49
C ASN A 106 25.09 12.79 -9.73
N PRO A 107 25.31 11.61 -9.14
CA PRO A 107 24.30 10.99 -8.29
C PRO A 107 23.98 11.93 -7.14
N VAL A 108 22.69 12.13 -6.87
CA VAL A 108 22.24 12.79 -5.64
C VAL A 108 21.74 11.71 -4.70
N PRO A 109 22.54 11.29 -3.70
CA PRO A 109 22.15 10.24 -2.77
C PRO A 109 20.98 10.72 -1.92
N VAL A 110 19.91 9.91 -1.87
CA VAL A 110 18.81 10.11 -0.94
C VAL A 110 18.80 8.94 0.02
N THR A 111 19.15 9.23 1.27
CA THR A 111 19.13 8.27 2.37
C THR A 111 17.73 8.16 2.95
N TYR A 112 17.26 6.94 3.20
CA TYR A 112 15.97 6.67 3.83
C TYR A 112 16.09 5.49 4.79
N ILE A 113 15.19 5.46 5.77
CA ILE A 113 15.07 4.37 6.73
C ILE A 113 14.19 3.28 6.14
N THR A 114 14.59 2.04 6.32
CA THR A 114 13.88 0.84 5.87
C THR A 114 13.65 -0.10 7.04
N ILE A 115 12.63 -0.95 6.93
CA ILE A 115 12.47 -2.09 7.83
C ILE A 115 13.17 -3.28 7.17
N SER A 116 14.27 -3.74 7.76
CA SER A 116 15.02 -4.90 7.26
C SER A 116 14.43 -6.22 7.73
N GLU A 117 13.85 -6.24 8.94
CA GLU A 117 13.17 -7.41 9.50
C GLU A 117 11.98 -6.99 10.38
N GLY A 118 10.90 -7.75 10.34
CA GLY A 118 9.73 -7.53 11.19
C GLY A 118 8.50 -8.29 10.71
N THR A 119 7.55 -8.52 11.62
CA THR A 119 6.24 -9.10 11.30
C THR A 119 5.16 -8.05 11.43
N PHE A 120 4.32 -7.91 10.41
CA PHE A 120 3.13 -7.06 10.43
C PHE A 120 1.86 -7.90 10.47
N ARG A 121 0.87 -7.43 11.22
CA ARG A 121 -0.48 -7.98 11.21
C ARG A 121 -1.34 -7.15 10.25
N PHE A 122 -1.85 -7.80 9.22
CA PHE A 122 -2.85 -7.24 8.31
C PHE A 122 -4.22 -7.74 8.75
N THR A 123 -5.17 -6.83 8.92
CA THR A 123 -6.53 -7.15 9.37
C THR A 123 -7.55 -6.63 8.37
N LEU A 124 -8.37 -7.54 7.85
CA LEU A 124 -9.52 -7.26 7.02
C LEU A 124 -10.77 -7.71 7.78
N LEU A 125 -11.80 -6.86 7.81
CA LEU A 125 -13.09 -7.20 8.39
C LEU A 125 -14.17 -7.09 7.32
N LYS A 126 -15.26 -7.83 7.51
CA LYS A 126 -16.46 -7.77 6.68
C LYS A 126 -17.59 -7.12 7.49
N ASP A 127 -18.17 -6.07 6.95
CA ASP A 127 -19.40 -5.48 7.46
C ASP A 127 -20.60 -6.30 6.97
N ASN A 128 -21.05 -7.25 7.80
CA ASN A 128 -22.20 -8.11 7.49
C ASN A 128 -23.54 -7.37 7.51
N THR A 129 -23.60 -6.12 7.97
CA THR A 129 -24.85 -5.35 7.97
C THR A 129 -25.17 -4.76 6.60
N GLN A 130 -24.17 -4.62 5.74
CA GLN A 130 -24.31 -3.95 4.45
C GLN A 130 -24.37 -4.89 3.25
N ASN A 131 -23.91 -6.14 3.38
CA ASN A 131 -24.05 -7.13 2.32
C ASN A 131 -23.99 -8.57 2.87
N THR A 132 -24.77 -9.47 2.26
CA THR A 132 -24.85 -10.91 2.54
C THR A 132 -23.94 -11.76 1.65
N LEU A 133 -22.94 -11.17 0.97
CA LEU A 133 -21.97 -11.89 0.15
C LEU A 133 -21.47 -13.17 0.86
N PRO A 134 -21.31 -14.30 0.14
CA PRO A 134 -20.84 -15.54 0.73
C PRO A 134 -19.50 -15.37 1.45
N ASN A 135 -19.30 -16.10 2.55
CA ASN A 135 -18.02 -16.08 3.29
C ASN A 135 -16.84 -16.59 2.44
N GLU A 136 -17.12 -17.39 1.41
CA GLU A 136 -16.14 -17.89 0.44
C GLU A 136 -15.48 -16.73 -0.33
N ILE A 137 -16.27 -15.73 -0.75
CA ILE A 137 -15.75 -14.54 -1.43
C ILE A 137 -14.79 -13.76 -0.51
N PHE A 138 -15.12 -13.67 0.78
CA PHE A 138 -14.24 -13.03 1.75
C PHE A 138 -12.93 -13.81 1.99
N ALA A 139 -13.01 -15.15 1.98
CA ALA A 139 -11.83 -16.01 2.05
C ALA A 139 -10.94 -15.83 0.82
N ASP A 140 -11.52 -15.68 -0.38
CA ASP A 140 -10.80 -15.39 -1.62
C ASP A 140 -10.12 -14.02 -1.59
N VAL A 141 -10.79 -12.97 -1.09
CA VAL A 141 -10.16 -11.65 -0.87
C VAL A 141 -8.94 -11.79 0.04
N SER A 142 -9.08 -12.54 1.14
CA SER A 142 -8.00 -12.77 2.11
C SER A 142 -6.83 -13.54 1.49
N LYS A 143 -7.11 -14.49 0.60
CA LYS A 143 -6.11 -15.22 -0.17
C LYS A 143 -5.38 -14.30 -1.14
N HIS A 144 -6.11 -13.49 -1.90
CA HIS A 144 -5.52 -12.54 -2.84
C HIS A 144 -4.71 -11.44 -2.16
N LEU A 145 -5.09 -11.00 -0.97
CA LEU A 145 -4.27 -10.10 -0.17
C LEU A 145 -2.90 -10.72 0.14
N LYS A 146 -2.85 -12.00 0.54
CA LYS A 146 -1.58 -12.70 0.79
C LYS A 146 -0.73 -12.83 -0.48
N GLN A 147 -1.36 -13.15 -1.61
CA GLN A 147 -0.67 -13.25 -2.91
C GLN A 147 -0.11 -11.90 -3.34
N MET A 148 -0.93 -10.84 -3.31
CA MET A 148 -0.52 -9.47 -3.62
C MET A 148 0.67 -9.04 -2.75
N LEU A 149 0.62 -9.30 -1.45
CA LEU A 149 1.68 -8.94 -0.51
C LEU A 149 2.99 -9.67 -0.81
N SER A 150 2.92 -10.90 -1.31
CA SER A 150 4.10 -11.70 -1.69
C SER A 150 4.67 -11.31 -3.06
N GLU A 151 3.81 -11.08 -4.04
CA GLU A 151 4.20 -10.90 -5.45
C GLU A 151 4.49 -9.44 -5.79
N SER A 152 3.52 -8.56 -5.50
CA SER A 152 3.60 -7.13 -5.82
C SER A 152 4.22 -6.31 -4.69
N GLY A 153 3.99 -6.73 -3.44
CA GLY A 153 4.36 -5.97 -2.27
C GLY A 153 3.52 -4.71 -2.07
N ILE A 154 3.82 -3.96 -1.01
CA ILE A 154 3.15 -2.71 -0.64
C ILE A 154 4.14 -1.72 -0.03
N GLY A 155 3.94 -0.43 -0.27
CA GLY A 155 4.81 0.64 0.21
C GLY A 155 5.65 1.24 -0.91
N ALA A 156 6.73 1.93 -0.53
CA ALA A 156 7.61 2.57 -1.50
C ALA A 156 8.52 1.56 -2.21
N LYS A 157 8.88 1.86 -3.45
CA LYS A 157 9.95 1.17 -4.20
C LYS A 157 9.71 -0.34 -4.39
N THR A 158 8.46 -0.77 -4.54
CA THR A 158 8.09 -2.17 -4.83
C THR A 158 8.76 -2.71 -6.10
N ASN A 159 8.97 -1.88 -7.12
CA ASN A 159 9.72 -2.25 -8.34
C ASN A 159 11.18 -2.63 -8.08
N TYR A 160 11.78 -2.16 -6.98
CA TYR A 160 13.13 -2.53 -6.54
C TYR A 160 13.12 -3.70 -5.55
N GLY A 161 11.96 -4.34 -5.32
CA GLY A 161 11.82 -5.52 -4.46
C GLY A 161 11.43 -5.24 -3.01
N TYR A 162 11.26 -3.96 -2.62
CA TYR A 162 10.83 -3.58 -1.26
C TYR A 162 9.36 -3.89 -1.01
N GLY A 163 8.98 -4.00 0.27
CA GLY A 163 7.59 -4.08 0.67
C GLY A 163 6.91 -5.42 0.39
N ARG A 164 7.67 -6.48 0.08
CA ARG A 164 7.14 -7.84 -0.07
C ARG A 164 7.08 -8.54 1.28
N PHE A 165 6.01 -9.28 1.50
CA PHE A 165 5.77 -10.03 2.73
C PHE A 165 5.64 -11.52 2.44
N LYS A 166 6.06 -12.35 3.39
CA LYS A 166 5.82 -13.79 3.38
C LYS A 166 4.84 -14.11 4.49
N SER A 167 3.90 -15.04 4.24
CA SER A 167 2.99 -15.47 5.30
C SER A 167 3.78 -16.22 6.37
N SER A 168 3.91 -15.63 7.55
CA SER A 168 4.21 -16.39 8.77
C SER A 168 2.92 -17.14 9.14
N GLY A 169 2.98 -18.46 9.15
CA GLY A 169 1.80 -19.30 9.41
C GLY A 169 1.25 -19.07 10.80
N VAL A 170 0.30 -18.13 10.95
CA VAL A 170 -0.63 -18.07 12.08
C VAL A 170 -1.98 -17.63 11.51
N GLY A 171 -2.80 -18.62 11.18
CA GLY A 171 -4.22 -18.42 10.94
C GLY A 171 -4.95 -18.29 12.28
N SER A 172 -5.88 -17.34 12.32
CA SER A 172 -7.15 -17.40 13.04
C SER A 172 -7.91 -16.13 12.67
#